data_AF-A0A2J8FWG8-F1
#
_entry.id   AF-A0A2J8FWG8-F1
#
_cell.length_a   1.000
_cell.length_b   1.000
_cell.length_c   1.000
_cell.angle_alpha   90.00
_cell.angle_beta   90.00
_cell.angle_gamma   90.00
#
_symmetry.space_group_name_H-M   'P 1'
#
loop_
_entity.id
_entity.type
_entity.pdbx_description
1 polymer ?
#
loop_
_entity_poly.entity_id
_entity_poly.type
_entity_poly.pdbx_seq_one_letter_code
_entity_poly.pdbx_strand_id
1 'polypeptide(L)'
;MDPIKNLISGSDPLRSDPAVPDADEALRRVTTGAPMFTDSLPPIVLQFEDRKRRRARVAGVLTLAAAAVTAGVLVATNLGPLASAPAPAGTVVPSASETAGPATTTPAATPSATPSATATPTPTGSAAAVSWTTFTDATGQATFEHPLGWTVSQTPQTIDGGSYNIVELKNADGKTMATLRLVYDATGGPVCPDPKPYQTLDSVIVDIPQKAAKLREHPQGPSAFVFRVIQGDKVYGSLALADGDLAPQTTTCGLFNGILGPDNVPFAQFGDTVWLTADGKDAPLTFDSVAEAKAYMGTQEYRDLKRLLISLALQPAAS
;
A
#
# COMPACT_ATOMS: atom_id res chain seq x y z
N MET A 1 12.28 -80.94 -2.18
CA MET A 1 11.89 -80.06 -3.30
C MET A 1 11.88 -78.64 -2.75
N ASP A 2 12.83 -77.83 -3.20
CA ASP A 2 13.21 -76.57 -2.54
C ASP A 2 12.22 -75.41 -2.75
N PRO A 3 11.83 -74.70 -1.69
CA PRO A 3 10.91 -73.55 -1.75
C PRO A 3 11.49 -72.33 -2.47
N ILE A 4 12.80 -72.31 -2.73
CA ILE A 4 13.49 -71.21 -3.41
C ILE A 4 13.17 -71.18 -4.92
N LYS A 5 12.85 -72.32 -5.53
CA LYS A 5 12.57 -72.39 -6.98
C LYS A 5 11.23 -71.74 -7.36
N ASN A 6 10.29 -71.63 -6.41
CA ASN A 6 9.00 -70.97 -6.63
C ASN A 6 9.05 -69.44 -6.48
N LEU A 7 10.10 -68.87 -5.91
CA LEU A 7 10.24 -67.41 -5.74
C LEU A 7 10.84 -66.71 -6.97
N ILE A 8 11.50 -67.45 -7.87
CA ILE A 8 12.19 -66.86 -9.04
C ILE A 8 11.29 -66.87 -10.29
N SER A 9 10.18 -67.61 -10.30
CA SER A 9 9.29 -67.69 -11.47
C SER A 9 8.25 -66.58 -11.56
N GLY A 10 8.18 -65.67 -10.58
CA GLY A 10 7.21 -64.57 -10.51
C GLY A 10 7.72 -63.21 -11.00
N SER A 11 8.99 -63.12 -11.41
CA SER A 11 9.64 -61.84 -11.74
C SER A 11 10.14 -61.82 -13.18
N ASP A 12 9.28 -62.17 -14.13
CA ASP A 12 9.51 -61.94 -15.55
C ASP A 12 8.84 -60.61 -15.96
N PRO A 13 9.61 -59.53 -16.20
CA PRO A 13 9.07 -58.21 -16.54
C PRO A 13 8.54 -58.12 -17.98
N LEU A 14 8.54 -59.20 -18.76
CA LEU A 14 8.01 -59.24 -20.12
C LEU A 14 6.62 -59.88 -20.22
N ARG A 15 6.03 -60.28 -19.10
CA ARG A 15 4.68 -60.87 -19.11
C ARG A 15 3.63 -59.75 -19.16
N SER A 16 3.19 -59.44 -20.38
CA SER A 16 2.10 -58.48 -20.64
C SER A 16 0.83 -58.90 -19.90
N ASP A 17 0.42 -58.07 -18.94
CA ASP A 17 -0.82 -58.21 -18.18
C ASP A 17 -2.01 -57.77 -19.08
N PRO A 18 -3.00 -58.64 -19.37
CA PRO A 18 -4.13 -58.30 -20.25
C PRO A 18 -5.10 -57.25 -19.65
N ALA A 19 -4.85 -56.76 -18.43
CA ALA A 19 -5.66 -55.74 -17.77
C ALA A 19 -5.15 -54.30 -17.95
N VAL A 20 -4.00 -54.08 -18.60
CA VAL A 20 -3.47 -52.73 -18.84
C VAL A 20 -3.85 -52.28 -20.25
N PRO A 21 -4.61 -51.16 -20.42
CA PRO A 21 -4.98 -50.68 -21.74
C PRO A 21 -3.75 -50.28 -22.54
N ASP A 22 -3.69 -50.78 -23.78
CA ASP A 22 -2.60 -50.56 -24.73
C ASP A 22 -2.38 -49.05 -24.95
N ALA A 23 -1.19 -48.58 -24.58
CA ALA A 23 -0.82 -47.17 -24.70
C ALA A 23 -0.84 -46.71 -26.17
N ASP A 24 -0.61 -47.62 -27.12
CA ASP A 24 -0.64 -47.30 -28.55
C ASP A 24 -2.07 -47.09 -29.06
N GLU A 25 -3.05 -47.78 -28.47
CA GLU A 25 -4.47 -47.57 -28.78
C GLU A 25 -5.02 -46.28 -28.14
N ALA A 26 -4.53 -45.92 -26.95
CA ALA A 26 -4.81 -44.63 -26.33
C ALA A 26 -4.26 -43.46 -27.17
N LEU A 27 -3.04 -43.60 -27.71
CA LEU A 27 -2.41 -42.57 -28.54
C LEU A 27 -3.10 -42.43 -29.90
N ARG A 28 -3.58 -43.53 -30.49
CA ARG A 28 -4.39 -43.51 -31.72
C ARG A 28 -5.73 -42.80 -31.53
N ARG A 29 -6.42 -43.00 -30.41
CA ARG A 29 -7.66 -42.25 -30.11
C ARG A 29 -7.46 -40.74 -30.04
N VAL A 30 -6.33 -40.29 -29.50
CA VAL A 30 -6.01 -38.85 -29.38
C VAL A 30 -5.65 -38.24 -30.73
N THR A 31 -5.04 -39.02 -31.63
CA THR A 31 -4.55 -38.50 -32.93
C THR A 31 -5.54 -38.63 -34.08
N THR A 32 -6.49 -39.58 -34.01
CA THR A 32 -7.50 -39.77 -35.07
C THR A 32 -8.90 -39.29 -34.67
N GLY A 33 -9.08 -38.78 -33.45
CA GLY A 33 -10.33 -38.15 -33.02
C GLY A 33 -10.60 -36.87 -33.82
N ALA A 34 -11.78 -36.79 -34.44
CA ALA A 34 -12.22 -35.62 -35.20
C ALA A 34 -12.06 -34.33 -34.36
N PRO A 35 -11.59 -33.21 -34.96
CA PRO A 35 -11.45 -31.96 -34.23
C PRO A 35 -12.83 -31.41 -33.88
N MET A 36 -13.30 -31.67 -32.65
CA MET A 36 -14.37 -30.87 -32.04
C MET A 36 -13.77 -29.55 -31.56
N PHE A 37 -13.38 -28.69 -32.50
CA PHE A 37 -13.32 -27.26 -32.26
C PHE A 37 -14.73 -26.69 -32.45
N THR A 38 -15.56 -26.85 -31.42
CA THR A 38 -16.76 -26.02 -31.29
C THR A 38 -16.31 -24.72 -30.65
N ASP A 39 -15.90 -23.77 -31.48
CA ASP A 39 -15.63 -22.39 -31.11
C ASP A 39 -16.99 -21.70 -30.83
N SER A 40 -17.65 -22.10 -29.74
CA SER A 40 -18.83 -21.43 -29.21
C SER A 40 -18.38 -20.54 -28.06
N LEU A 41 -17.96 -19.33 -28.41
CA LEU A 41 -17.73 -18.27 -27.43
C LEU A 41 -19.05 -17.93 -26.70
N PRO A 42 -19.04 -17.76 -25.37
CA PRO A 42 -20.21 -17.29 -24.63
C PRO A 42 -20.58 -15.85 -25.05
N PRO A 43 -21.88 -15.47 -25.01
CA PRO A 43 -22.41 -14.23 -25.60
C PRO A 43 -22.01 -12.92 -24.89
N ILE A 44 -20.95 -12.90 -24.08
CA ILE A 44 -20.53 -11.72 -23.29
C ILE A 44 -19.17 -11.14 -23.73
N VAL A 45 -18.51 -11.73 -24.74
CA VAL A 45 -17.27 -11.14 -25.27
C VAL A 45 -17.61 -9.97 -26.20
N LEU A 46 -17.59 -8.75 -25.63
CA LEU A 46 -17.69 -7.50 -26.39
C LEU A 46 -16.56 -7.44 -27.43
N GLN A 47 -16.96 -7.46 -28.70
CA GLN A 47 -16.03 -7.43 -29.82
C GLN A 47 -15.26 -6.09 -29.84
N PHE A 48 -14.01 -6.15 -30.32
CA PHE A 48 -13.12 -4.98 -30.42
C PHE A 48 -13.72 -3.80 -31.24
N GLU A 49 -14.69 -4.08 -32.11
CA GLU A 49 -15.45 -3.08 -32.88
C GLU A 49 -16.33 -2.18 -31.98
N ASP A 50 -16.89 -2.69 -30.89
CA ASP A 50 -17.69 -1.90 -29.95
C ASP A 50 -16.83 -0.91 -29.14
N ARG A 51 -15.58 -1.28 -28.85
CA ARG A 51 -14.60 -0.40 -28.21
C ARG A 51 -14.22 0.78 -29.11
N LYS A 52 -14.16 0.56 -30.43
CA LYS A 52 -13.88 1.61 -31.44
C LYS A 52 -15.06 2.59 -31.57
N ARG A 53 -16.29 2.09 -31.56
CA ARG A 53 -17.51 2.94 -31.58
C ARG A 53 -17.68 3.79 -30.33
N ARG A 54 -17.32 3.30 -29.13
CA ARG A 54 -17.37 4.11 -27.89
C ARG A 54 -16.31 5.22 -27.87
N ARG A 55 -15.10 4.99 -28.40
CA ARG A 55 -14.08 6.04 -28.53
C ARG A 55 -14.48 7.15 -29.50
N ALA A 56 -15.19 6.82 -30.58
CA ALA A 56 -15.72 7.82 -31.51
C ALA A 56 -16.84 8.70 -30.90
N ARG A 57 -17.62 8.18 -29.94
CA ARG A 57 -18.67 8.95 -29.25
C ARG A 57 -18.13 9.92 -28.19
N VAL A 58 -16.99 9.63 -27.56
CA VAL A 58 -16.35 10.52 -26.57
C VAL A 58 -15.62 11.69 -27.24
N ALA A 59 -15.10 11.50 -28.46
CA ALA A 59 -14.49 12.58 -29.24
C ALA A 59 -15.50 13.60 -29.82
N GLY A 60 -16.78 13.21 -29.98
CA GLY A 60 -17.83 14.08 -30.52
C GLY A 60 -18.54 15.00 -29.52
N VAL A 61 -18.32 14.82 -28.21
CA VAL A 61 -18.95 15.65 -27.16
C VAL A 61 -18.04 16.82 -26.73
N LEU A 62 -16.75 16.78 -27.08
CA LEU A 62 -15.79 17.85 -26.78
C LEU A 62 -15.75 19.01 -27.79
N THR A 63 -16.54 18.96 -28.87
CA THR A 63 -16.61 20.03 -29.89
C THR A 63 -17.89 20.88 -29.83
N LEU A 64 -18.76 20.69 -28.83
CA LEU A 64 -20.01 21.45 -28.65
C LEU A 64 -20.09 22.26 -27.33
N ALA A 65 -18.95 22.50 -26.67
CA ALA A 65 -18.85 23.37 -25.49
C ALA A 65 -17.94 24.60 -25.72
N ALA A 66 -17.90 25.11 -26.96
CA ALA A 66 -17.14 26.31 -27.35
C ALA A 66 -18.06 27.45 -27.85
N ALA A 67 -19.33 27.46 -27.48
CA ALA A 67 -20.30 28.48 -27.93
C ALA A 67 -21.37 28.80 -26.87
N ALA A 68 -20.99 29.15 -25.64
CA ALA A 68 -21.94 29.68 -24.65
C ALA A 68 -21.26 30.43 -23.48
N VAL A 69 -20.33 31.35 -23.73
CA VAL A 69 -19.93 32.36 -22.73
C VAL A 69 -19.71 33.71 -23.42
N THR A 70 -20.79 34.27 -23.96
CA THR A 70 -20.85 35.66 -24.41
C THR A 70 -22.19 36.25 -24.00
N ALA A 71 -22.36 36.56 -22.71
CA ALA A 71 -23.31 37.56 -22.22
C ALA A 71 -23.15 37.80 -20.71
N GLY A 72 -22.70 38.99 -20.33
CA GLY A 72 -22.98 39.60 -19.03
C GLY A 72 -21.90 39.43 -17.95
N VAL A 73 -20.99 40.39 -17.82
CA VAL A 73 -21.03 41.44 -16.79
C VAL A 73 -20.09 42.57 -17.25
N LEU A 74 -20.70 43.67 -17.68
CA LEU A 74 -20.04 44.93 -18.03
C LEU A 74 -20.43 45.92 -16.92
N VAL A 75 -19.63 46.03 -15.86
CA VAL A 75 -19.73 47.13 -14.89
C VAL A 75 -18.33 47.59 -14.47
N ALA A 76 -17.92 48.69 -15.10
CA ALA A 76 -17.09 49.79 -14.60
C ALA A 76 -15.75 49.51 -13.88
N THR A 77 -14.66 49.47 -14.65
CA THR A 77 -13.34 49.97 -14.21
C THR A 77 -13.05 51.28 -14.91
N ASN A 78 -13.18 52.41 -14.20
CA ASN A 78 -12.69 53.69 -14.67
C ASN A 78 -12.24 54.50 -13.46
N LEU A 79 -10.93 54.58 -13.25
CA LEU A 79 -10.18 55.74 -12.77
C LEU A 79 -8.69 55.37 -12.87
N GLY A 80 -7.97 56.18 -13.64
CA GLY A 80 -6.59 55.97 -14.08
C GLY A 80 -5.51 56.31 -13.02
N PRO A 81 -4.25 56.47 -13.47
CA PRO A 81 -3.07 56.21 -12.68
C PRO A 81 -2.57 57.45 -11.92
N LEU A 82 -2.01 57.23 -10.74
CA LEU A 82 -1.11 58.19 -10.10
C LEU A 82 0.29 57.57 -9.99
N ALA A 83 1.19 58.11 -10.80
CA ALA A 83 2.61 57.97 -10.65
C ALA A 83 3.09 58.71 -9.39
N SER A 84 3.93 58.07 -8.58
CA SER A 84 5.16 58.69 -8.05
C SER A 84 5.94 57.67 -7.20
N ALA A 85 7.16 57.36 -7.66
CA ALA A 85 8.26 56.96 -6.78
C ALA A 85 8.90 58.25 -6.21
N PRO A 86 9.57 58.22 -5.04
CA PRO A 86 10.98 57.82 -5.07
C PRO A 86 11.53 57.05 -3.85
N ALA A 87 12.45 56.14 -4.18
CA ALA A 87 13.76 55.83 -3.58
C ALA A 87 13.93 55.21 -2.16
N PRO A 88 15.00 54.39 -1.96
CA PRO A 88 15.16 53.47 -0.84
C PRO A 88 16.24 53.89 0.19
N ALA A 89 16.15 53.38 1.42
CA ALA A 89 17.22 53.35 2.42
C ALA A 89 16.96 52.18 3.40
N GLY A 90 17.93 51.39 3.87
CA GLY A 90 19.37 51.40 3.69
C GLY A 90 19.98 50.06 4.09
N THR A 91 21.13 49.79 3.49
CA THR A 91 22.02 48.65 3.72
C THR A 91 22.97 48.96 4.89
N VAL A 92 23.14 48.06 5.86
CA VAL A 92 24.32 48.10 6.75
C VAL A 92 24.70 46.69 7.21
N VAL A 93 25.83 46.16 6.71
CA VAL A 93 26.84 45.21 7.24
C VAL A 93 27.90 45.08 6.10
N PRO A 94 29.23 44.88 6.28
CA PRO A 94 30.07 44.61 7.46
C PRO A 94 31.25 45.60 7.65
N SER A 95 31.97 45.47 8.77
CA SER A 95 33.38 45.89 8.86
C SER A 95 34.18 44.76 9.52
N ALA A 96 35.36 44.49 8.97
CA ALA A 96 36.25 43.39 9.32
C ALA A 96 37.65 43.91 9.67
N SER A 97 38.28 43.17 10.58
CA SER A 97 39.73 42.90 10.71
C SER A 97 40.70 43.95 11.23
N GLU A 98 41.45 43.55 12.27
CA GLU A 98 42.92 43.64 12.48
C GLU A 98 43.23 43.11 13.91
N THR A 99 44.36 42.56 14.35
CA THR A 99 45.49 41.76 13.82
C THR A 99 46.30 41.25 15.04
N ALA A 100 46.77 40.00 14.97
CA ALA A 100 47.84 39.23 15.66
C ALA A 100 48.59 39.66 16.96
N GLY A 101 48.60 38.75 17.95
CA GLY A 101 49.78 38.09 18.57
C GLY A 101 50.50 38.72 19.78
N PRO A 102 51.46 38.02 20.44
CA PRO A 102 51.40 36.69 21.08
C PRO A 102 51.92 36.71 22.55
N ALA A 103 51.56 35.72 23.38
CA ALA A 103 52.36 35.40 24.58
C ALA A 103 52.16 33.95 25.07
N THR A 104 53.26 33.21 25.02
CA THR A 104 53.55 31.91 25.60
C THR A 104 53.71 32.01 27.12
N THR A 105 53.10 31.11 27.92
CA THR A 105 53.74 30.53 29.12
C THR A 105 53.07 29.19 29.51
N THR A 106 53.95 28.28 29.93
CA THR A 106 53.86 26.85 30.24
C THR A 106 53.25 26.59 31.65
N PRO A 107 52.77 25.37 31.99
CA PRO A 107 51.70 25.14 32.95
C PRO A 107 52.17 24.90 34.40
N ALA A 108 51.24 25.10 35.34
CA ALA A 108 51.39 24.74 36.75
C ALA A 108 50.29 23.76 37.19
N ALA A 109 50.72 22.83 38.05
CA ALA A 109 50.06 21.58 38.40
C ALA A 109 48.84 21.70 39.33
N THR A 110 48.09 20.59 39.30
CA THR A 110 46.93 20.15 40.10
C THR A 110 47.10 20.35 41.62
N PRO A 111 46.00 20.39 42.41
CA PRO A 111 45.46 19.13 42.91
C PRO A 111 43.92 19.04 43.06
N SER A 112 43.46 17.79 43.09
CA SER A 112 42.34 17.27 43.89
C SER A 112 40.89 17.58 43.47
N ALA A 113 40.25 16.60 42.82
CA ALA A 113 38.84 16.32 43.03
C ALA A 113 38.60 14.79 43.01
N THR A 114 38.09 14.31 44.13
CA THR A 114 37.56 12.97 44.40
C THR A 114 36.58 12.52 43.32
N PRO A 115 36.60 11.25 42.85
CA PRO A 115 35.55 10.74 41.97
C PRO A 115 34.26 10.56 42.79
N SER A 116 33.29 11.45 42.58
CA SER A 116 31.92 11.25 43.02
C SER A 116 31.25 10.23 42.10
N ALA A 117 30.55 9.27 42.71
CA ALA A 117 29.93 8.13 42.05
C ALA A 117 29.05 8.54 40.88
N THR A 118 29.23 7.84 39.76
CA THR A 118 28.34 7.84 38.60
C THR A 118 26.92 7.54 39.06
N ALA A 119 26.03 8.54 38.95
CA ALA A 119 24.61 8.33 39.10
C ALA A 119 24.14 7.36 38.02
N THR A 120 23.65 6.20 38.45
CA THR A 120 22.85 5.30 37.63
C THR A 120 21.67 6.10 37.07
N PRO A 121 21.43 6.13 35.74
CA PRO A 121 20.22 6.73 35.23
C PRO A 121 19.02 5.92 35.71
N THR A 122 18.23 6.52 36.59
CA THR A 122 16.86 6.07 36.89
C THR A 122 16.09 6.01 35.57
N PRO A 123 15.40 4.91 35.24
CA PRO A 123 14.56 4.85 34.05
C PRO A 123 13.36 5.81 34.27
N THR A 124 13.48 7.02 33.74
CA THR A 124 12.38 7.98 33.70
C THR A 124 11.39 7.53 32.62
N GLY A 125 10.14 7.31 33.04
CA GLY A 125 8.99 7.24 32.13
C GLY A 125 8.52 5.83 31.82
N SER A 126 7.75 5.25 32.74
CA SER A 126 6.72 4.29 32.34
C SER A 126 5.78 5.05 31.40
N ALA A 127 5.87 4.79 30.09
CA ALA A 127 4.88 5.27 29.13
C ALA A 127 3.50 4.88 29.67
N ALA A 128 2.63 5.87 29.91
CA ALA A 128 1.27 5.60 30.36
C ALA A 128 0.63 4.65 29.36
N ALA A 129 -0.02 3.59 29.86
CA ALA A 129 -0.68 2.61 29.01
C ALA A 129 -1.75 3.32 28.17
N VAL A 130 -1.55 3.33 26.84
CA VAL A 130 -2.54 3.85 25.89
C VAL A 130 -3.77 2.96 26.02
N SER A 131 -4.92 3.56 26.36
CA SER A 131 -6.20 2.83 26.42
C SER A 131 -6.76 2.66 25.01
N TRP A 132 -7.36 1.51 24.73
CA TRP A 132 -7.89 1.14 23.42
C TRP A 132 -9.39 0.98 23.48
N THR A 133 -10.07 1.30 22.37
CA THR A 133 -11.50 1.09 22.20
C THR A 133 -11.77 0.43 20.85
N THR A 134 -12.88 -0.28 20.76
CA THR A 134 -13.37 -0.87 19.51
C THR A 134 -14.27 0.12 18.80
N PHE A 135 -14.13 0.19 17.49
CA PHE A 135 -14.98 0.92 16.58
C PHE A 135 -15.63 -0.05 15.60
N THR A 136 -16.93 0.09 15.40
CA THR A 136 -17.68 -0.60 14.35
C THR A 136 -18.29 0.47 13.45
N ASP A 137 -18.09 0.30 12.16
CA ASP A 137 -18.56 1.24 11.15
C ASP A 137 -20.11 1.21 11.03
N ALA A 138 -20.74 2.30 10.56
CA ALA A 138 -22.21 2.38 10.51
C ALA A 138 -22.90 1.32 9.64
N THR A 139 -22.21 0.65 8.71
CA THR A 139 -22.80 -0.49 7.95
C THR A 139 -22.57 -1.84 8.64
N GLY A 140 -21.79 -1.88 9.72
CA GLY A 140 -21.40 -3.09 10.42
C GLY A 140 -20.42 -3.98 9.66
N GLN A 141 -19.89 -3.54 8.52
CA GLN A 141 -18.99 -4.32 7.68
C GLN A 141 -17.56 -4.35 8.18
N ALA A 142 -17.13 -3.33 8.92
CA ALA A 142 -15.77 -3.22 9.43
C ALA A 142 -15.77 -2.93 10.93
N THR A 143 -14.96 -3.71 11.65
CA THR A 143 -14.68 -3.49 13.07
C THR A 143 -13.17 -3.51 13.30
N PHE A 144 -12.65 -2.58 14.11
CA PHE A 144 -11.24 -2.52 14.47
C PHE A 144 -11.05 -1.83 15.83
N GLU A 145 -9.87 -1.96 16.42
CA GLU A 145 -9.48 -1.26 17.64
C GLU A 145 -8.65 -0.01 17.33
N HIS A 146 -8.85 1.08 18.06
CA HIS A 146 -7.99 2.26 17.98
C HIS A 146 -7.70 2.85 19.37
N PRO A 147 -6.64 3.67 19.52
CA PRO A 147 -6.39 4.40 20.74
C PRO A 147 -7.54 5.33 21.10
N LEU A 148 -7.92 5.40 22.38
CA LEU A 148 -9.04 6.21 22.87
C LEU A 148 -8.88 7.72 22.57
N GLY A 149 -7.65 8.21 22.48
CA GLY A 149 -7.34 9.60 22.15
C GLY A 149 -7.42 9.94 20.66
N TRP A 150 -7.73 8.97 19.80
CA TRP A 150 -7.85 9.20 18.35
C TRP A 150 -9.28 9.54 17.96
N THR A 151 -9.40 10.38 16.93
CA THR A 151 -10.70 10.75 16.34
C THR A 151 -10.99 9.85 15.15
N VAL A 152 -12.22 9.33 15.10
CA VAL A 152 -12.73 8.55 13.97
C VAL A 152 -13.86 9.31 13.29
N SER A 153 -13.72 9.57 11.99
CA SER A 153 -14.77 10.19 11.16
C SER A 153 -15.22 9.22 10.08
N GLN A 154 -16.52 9.19 9.82
CA GLN A 154 -17.10 8.37 8.75
C GLN A 154 -17.74 9.25 7.69
N THR A 155 -17.46 8.94 6.43
CA THR A 155 -18.17 9.50 5.28
C THR A 155 -18.94 8.38 4.58
N PRO A 156 -20.28 8.39 4.62
CA PRO A 156 -21.08 7.43 3.88
C PRO A 156 -20.84 7.54 2.38
N GLN A 157 -20.78 6.40 1.70
CA GLN A 157 -20.68 6.26 0.26
C GLN A 157 -21.72 5.26 -0.24
N THR A 158 -22.20 5.49 -1.46
CA THR A 158 -23.16 4.61 -2.12
C THR A 158 -22.71 4.40 -3.55
N ILE A 159 -22.61 3.14 -3.97
CA ILE A 159 -22.40 2.77 -5.38
C ILE A 159 -23.29 1.57 -5.73
N ASP A 160 -23.35 1.24 -7.02
CA ASP A 160 -24.01 0.03 -7.52
C ASP A 160 -23.30 -1.21 -6.95
N GLY A 161 -23.85 -1.77 -5.87
CA GLY A 161 -23.23 -2.86 -5.09
C GLY A 161 -23.49 -2.76 -3.59
N GLY A 162 -23.81 -1.57 -3.08
CA GLY A 162 -24.21 -1.36 -1.68
C GLY A 162 -23.67 -0.06 -1.09
N SER A 163 -24.08 0.23 0.14
CA SER A 163 -23.51 1.32 0.93
C SER A 163 -22.27 0.86 1.68
N TYR A 164 -21.28 1.74 1.79
CA TYR A 164 -20.10 1.54 2.61
C TYR A 164 -19.64 2.87 3.19
N ASN A 165 -18.70 2.84 4.17
CA ASN A 165 -18.13 4.05 4.73
C ASN A 165 -16.66 4.19 4.35
N ILE A 166 -16.24 5.43 4.06
CA ILE A 166 -14.83 5.81 4.18
C ILE A 166 -14.61 6.23 5.62
N VAL A 167 -13.69 5.56 6.32
CA VAL A 167 -13.39 5.85 7.73
C VAL A 167 -12.00 6.44 7.83
N GLU A 168 -11.89 7.67 8.32
CA GLU A 168 -10.62 8.35 8.53
C GLU A 168 -10.30 8.35 10.03
N LEU A 169 -9.05 8.00 10.37
CA LEU A 169 -8.54 8.00 11.74
C LEU A 169 -7.46 9.06 11.89
N LYS A 170 -7.64 9.95 12.88
CA LYS A 170 -6.67 10.98 13.24
C LYS A 170 -6.16 10.76 14.66
N ASN A 171 -4.86 10.97 14.86
CA ASN A 171 -4.28 10.95 16.20
C ASN A 171 -4.75 12.18 17.03
N ALA A 172 -4.29 12.27 18.28
CA ALA A 172 -4.62 13.38 19.17
C ALA A 172 -4.15 14.76 18.65
N ASP A 173 -3.12 14.79 17.79
CA ASP A 173 -2.59 16.00 17.15
C ASP A 173 -3.35 16.38 15.86
N GLY A 174 -4.36 15.59 15.47
CA GLY A 174 -5.13 15.80 14.24
C GLY A 174 -4.44 15.29 12.96
N LYS A 175 -3.29 14.61 13.07
CA LYS A 175 -2.62 13.94 11.94
C LYS A 175 -3.42 12.71 11.53
N THR A 176 -3.77 12.60 10.24
CA THR A 176 -4.38 11.39 9.69
C THR A 176 -3.37 10.24 9.73
N MET A 177 -3.73 9.17 10.43
CA MET A 177 -2.88 8.00 10.64
C MET A 177 -3.25 6.84 9.73
N ALA A 178 -4.54 6.66 9.47
CA ALA A 178 -5.03 5.63 8.58
C ALA A 178 -6.38 6.02 7.98
N THR A 179 -6.67 5.48 6.80
CA THR A 179 -7.99 5.54 6.17
C THR A 179 -8.41 4.13 5.77
N LEU A 180 -9.62 3.72 6.17
CA LEU A 180 -10.30 2.55 5.66
C LEU A 180 -11.22 2.95 4.51
N ARG A 181 -11.09 2.27 3.37
CA ARG A 181 -11.98 2.40 2.22
C ARG A 181 -12.42 1.01 1.80
N LEU A 182 -13.72 0.82 1.67
CA LEU A 182 -14.30 -0.36 1.03
C LEU A 182 -14.66 0.02 -0.41
N VAL A 183 -14.06 -0.62 -1.40
CA VAL A 183 -14.24 -0.25 -2.81
C VAL A 183 -14.54 -1.49 -3.65
N TYR A 184 -15.33 -1.34 -4.72
CA TYR A 184 -15.67 -2.46 -5.60
C TYR A 184 -14.80 -2.50 -6.86
N ASP A 185 -14.16 -1.37 -7.18
CA ASP A 185 -13.15 -1.23 -8.21
C ASP A 185 -11.77 -1.00 -7.58
N ALA A 186 -10.77 -1.73 -8.06
CA ALA A 186 -9.39 -1.42 -7.74
C ALA A 186 -8.97 -0.18 -8.55
N THR A 187 -8.37 0.81 -7.90
CA THR A 187 -7.72 1.92 -8.59
C THR A 187 -6.55 1.40 -9.41
N GLY A 188 -6.47 1.80 -10.67
CA GLY A 188 -5.32 1.50 -11.52
C GLY A 188 -4.02 2.02 -10.89
N GLY A 189 -2.95 1.24 -10.98
CA GLY A 189 -1.65 1.62 -10.46
C GLY A 189 -1.02 2.80 -11.19
N PRO A 190 0.01 3.44 -10.59
CA PRO A 190 0.73 4.52 -11.22
C PRO A 190 1.40 4.05 -12.52
N VAL A 191 1.54 4.97 -13.48
CA VAL A 191 2.37 4.73 -14.66
C VAL A 191 3.80 4.49 -14.21
N CYS A 192 4.49 3.54 -14.85
CA CYS A 192 5.76 3.01 -14.38
C CYS A 192 6.93 3.34 -15.32
N PRO A 193 7.42 4.61 -15.34
CA PRO A 193 8.53 4.98 -16.21
C PRO A 193 9.91 4.58 -15.64
N ASP A 194 10.05 4.53 -14.31
CA ASP A 194 11.33 4.34 -13.63
C ASP A 194 11.14 3.55 -12.31
N PRO A 195 11.16 2.20 -12.37
CA PRO A 195 11.01 1.35 -11.19
C PRO A 195 12.14 1.56 -10.18
N LYS A 196 11.78 1.67 -8.89
CA LYS A 196 12.74 1.85 -7.79
C LYS A 196 12.83 0.63 -6.90
N PRO A 197 13.99 0.36 -6.28
CA PRO A 197 14.12 -0.73 -5.33
C PRO A 197 13.15 -0.59 -4.16
N TYR A 198 12.51 -1.68 -3.73
CA TYR A 198 11.65 -1.67 -2.55
C TYR A 198 11.95 -2.84 -1.62
N GLN A 199 11.55 -2.71 -0.37
CA GLN A 199 11.74 -3.73 0.66
C GLN A 199 10.54 -3.75 1.61
N THR A 200 10.13 -4.94 2.03
CA THR A 200 9.20 -5.14 3.16
C THR A 200 10.02 -5.27 4.44
N LEU A 201 9.85 -4.32 5.37
CA LEU A 201 10.60 -4.26 6.63
C LEU A 201 9.92 -5.04 7.75
N ASP A 202 8.59 -5.13 7.72
CA ASP A 202 7.79 -5.96 8.64
C ASP A 202 6.56 -6.50 7.91
N SER A 203 6.11 -7.69 8.30
CA SER A 203 4.90 -8.32 7.78
C SER A 203 4.28 -9.25 8.82
N VAL A 204 2.96 -9.15 9.00
CA VAL A 204 2.18 -10.05 9.84
C VAL A 204 0.94 -10.47 9.08
N ILE A 205 0.83 -11.76 8.79
CA ILE A 205 -0.37 -12.34 8.17
C ILE A 205 -1.56 -12.10 9.09
N VAL A 206 -2.66 -11.59 8.53
CA VAL A 206 -3.92 -11.38 9.23
C VAL A 206 -4.93 -12.45 8.86
N ASP A 207 -5.80 -12.81 9.80
CA ASP A 207 -6.84 -13.81 9.58
C ASP A 207 -8.07 -13.16 8.92
N ILE A 208 -7.90 -12.71 7.68
CA ILE A 208 -8.97 -12.16 6.85
C ILE A 208 -9.12 -13.08 5.63
N PRO A 209 -10.26 -13.79 5.50
CA PRO A 209 -10.44 -14.70 4.38
C PRO A 209 -10.58 -13.92 3.07
N GLN A 210 -9.87 -14.38 2.04
CA GLN A 210 -9.93 -13.82 0.69
C GLN A 210 -10.94 -14.59 -0.17
N LYS A 211 -11.67 -13.90 -1.06
CA LYS A 211 -12.59 -14.52 -2.04
C LYS A 211 -11.88 -15.57 -2.89
N ALA A 212 -12.26 -16.84 -2.76
CA ALA A 212 -11.68 -17.96 -3.51
C ALA A 212 -11.87 -17.82 -5.04
N ALA A 213 -12.98 -17.23 -5.50
CA ALA A 213 -13.19 -16.96 -6.91
C ALA A 213 -12.15 -15.98 -7.47
N LYS A 214 -11.85 -14.91 -6.72
CA LYS A 214 -10.88 -13.89 -7.15
C LYS A 214 -9.44 -14.40 -7.10
N LEU A 215 -9.10 -15.22 -6.11
CA LEU A 215 -7.80 -15.90 -6.06
C LEU A 215 -7.58 -16.85 -7.25
N ARG A 216 -8.63 -17.46 -7.81
CA ARG A 216 -8.52 -18.29 -9.03
C ARG A 216 -8.26 -17.46 -10.29
N GLU A 217 -8.88 -16.29 -10.40
CA GLU A 217 -8.70 -15.37 -11.54
C GLU A 217 -7.35 -14.65 -11.49
N HIS A 218 -6.97 -14.18 -10.30
CA HIS A 218 -5.76 -13.43 -10.03
C HIS A 218 -5.11 -13.95 -8.74
N PRO A 219 -4.26 -14.98 -8.86
CA PRO A 219 -3.58 -15.57 -7.71
C PRO A 219 -2.74 -14.53 -6.95
N GLN A 220 -2.90 -14.49 -5.62
CA GLN A 220 -2.21 -13.60 -4.69
C GLN A 220 -1.83 -14.37 -3.42
N GLY A 221 -0.87 -13.83 -2.66
CA GLY A 221 -0.52 -14.31 -1.34
C GLY A 221 -1.56 -13.92 -0.28
N PRO A 222 -1.38 -14.38 0.97
CA PRO A 222 -2.29 -14.07 2.06
C PRO A 222 -2.31 -12.56 2.35
N SER A 223 -3.43 -12.07 2.87
CA SER A 223 -3.55 -10.72 3.39
C SER A 223 -2.66 -10.55 4.62
N ALA A 224 -1.93 -9.44 4.67
CA ALA A 224 -1.02 -9.13 5.78
C ALA A 224 -1.00 -7.65 6.11
N PHE A 225 -0.75 -7.33 7.37
CA PHE A 225 -0.14 -6.06 7.73
C PHE A 225 1.28 -6.03 7.14
N VAL A 226 1.65 -4.92 6.54
CA VAL A 226 2.99 -4.72 5.99
C VAL A 226 3.50 -3.32 6.31
N PHE A 227 4.80 -3.23 6.62
CA PHE A 227 5.55 -1.98 6.57
C PHE A 227 6.54 -2.07 5.41
N ARG A 228 6.31 -1.29 4.36
CA ARG A 228 7.11 -1.35 3.12
C ARG A 228 7.76 -0.01 2.85
N VAL A 229 8.93 -0.06 2.22
CA VAL A 229 9.68 1.12 1.81
C VAL A 229 10.11 1.04 0.35
N ILE A 230 10.08 2.18 -0.35
CA ILE A 230 10.66 2.36 -1.69
C ILE A 230 11.88 3.30 -1.57
N GLN A 231 12.98 2.95 -2.23
CA GLN A 231 14.24 3.68 -2.22
C GLN A 231 14.37 4.54 -3.50
N GLY A 232 13.99 5.81 -3.39
CA GLY A 232 14.15 6.83 -4.43
C GLY A 232 15.31 7.78 -4.09
N ASP A 233 15.09 9.10 -4.25
CA ASP A 233 15.96 10.15 -3.69
C ASP A 233 15.94 10.17 -2.15
N LYS A 234 14.83 9.74 -1.56
CA LYS A 234 14.68 9.40 -0.14
C LYS A 234 14.11 8.00 0.00
N VAL A 235 13.94 7.56 1.25
CA VAL A 235 13.25 6.30 1.56
C VAL A 235 11.82 6.62 1.95
N TYR A 236 10.87 6.24 1.11
CA TYR A 236 9.45 6.46 1.34
C TYR A 236 8.82 5.23 1.96
N GLY A 237 8.06 5.40 3.05
CA GLY A 237 7.47 4.30 3.80
C GLY A 237 5.95 4.37 3.87
N SER A 238 5.33 3.21 4.02
CA SER A 238 3.89 3.08 4.26
C SER A 238 3.57 1.84 5.12
N LEU A 239 2.62 2.01 6.03
CA LEU A 239 1.99 0.98 6.83
C LEU A 239 0.55 0.76 6.38
N ALA A 240 0.24 -0.47 5.97
CA ALA A 240 -1.09 -0.82 5.50
C ALA A 240 -1.35 -2.33 5.57
N LEU A 241 -2.59 -2.70 5.25
CA LEU A 241 -2.92 -4.04 4.83
C LEU A 241 -2.68 -4.19 3.32
N ALA A 242 -2.05 -5.29 2.93
CA ALA A 242 -1.84 -5.64 1.54
C ALA A 242 -1.87 -7.17 1.35
N ASP A 243 -2.36 -7.61 0.19
CA ASP A 243 -2.19 -8.99 -0.23
C ASP A 243 -0.75 -9.23 -0.67
N GLY A 244 -0.19 -10.38 -0.27
CA GLY A 244 1.19 -10.72 -0.61
C GLY A 244 1.40 -10.94 -2.10
N ASP A 245 2.61 -10.60 -2.59
CA ASP A 245 3.04 -11.01 -3.93
C ASP A 245 3.36 -12.51 -3.96
N LEU A 246 2.93 -13.22 -5.01
CA LEU A 246 3.30 -14.62 -5.20
C LEU A 246 4.77 -14.82 -5.59
N ALA A 247 5.37 -13.79 -6.19
CA ALA A 247 6.76 -13.79 -6.59
C ALA A 247 7.43 -12.55 -6.00
N PRO A 248 8.53 -12.69 -5.25
CA PRO A 248 9.28 -11.54 -4.75
C PRO A 248 9.76 -10.68 -5.92
N GLN A 249 9.37 -9.40 -5.92
CA GLN A 249 9.98 -8.40 -6.78
C GLN A 249 10.99 -7.58 -5.96
N THR A 250 11.99 -7.03 -6.64
CA THR A 250 13.01 -6.19 -6.00
C THR A 250 12.83 -4.71 -6.33
N THR A 251 12.05 -4.41 -7.37
CA THR A 251 11.78 -3.04 -7.85
C THR A 251 10.28 -2.85 -8.12
N THR A 252 9.79 -1.64 -7.92
CA THR A 252 8.38 -1.29 -8.17
C THR A 252 8.23 0.18 -8.56
N CYS A 253 7.14 0.52 -9.23
CA CYS A 253 6.71 1.91 -9.44
C CYS A 253 5.66 2.37 -8.43
N GLY A 254 5.00 1.41 -7.78
CA GLY A 254 4.04 1.68 -6.75
C GLY A 254 3.63 0.40 -6.04
N LEU A 255 3.45 0.50 -4.73
CA LEU A 255 2.94 -0.59 -3.91
C LEU A 255 1.48 -0.30 -3.57
N PHE A 256 0.61 -1.21 -3.99
CA PHE A 256 -0.81 -1.13 -3.66
C PHE A 256 -1.06 -1.59 -2.23
N ASN A 257 -1.79 -0.79 -1.48
CA ASN A 257 -2.18 -1.05 -0.09
C ASN A 257 -3.67 -1.41 -0.04
N GLY A 258 -3.98 -2.63 -0.47
CA GLY A 258 -5.32 -3.16 -0.37
C GLY A 258 -5.32 -4.68 -0.31
N ILE A 259 -6.41 -5.20 0.23
CA ILE A 259 -6.67 -6.63 0.40
C ILE A 259 -8.00 -7.02 -0.24
N LEU A 260 -8.04 -8.26 -0.73
CA LEU A 260 -9.26 -8.96 -1.07
C LEU A 260 -10.06 -9.23 0.22
N GLY A 261 -11.23 -8.61 0.33
CA GLY A 261 -12.16 -8.93 1.42
C GLY A 261 -12.79 -10.33 1.27
N PRO A 262 -13.51 -10.79 2.31
CA PRO A 262 -14.30 -12.02 2.28
C PRO A 262 -15.41 -12.04 1.21
N ASP A 263 -16.08 -13.17 1.03
CA ASP A 263 -17.29 -13.25 0.18
C ASP A 263 -18.33 -12.20 0.62
N ASN A 264 -18.96 -11.54 -0.34
CA ASN A 264 -19.89 -10.42 -0.13
C ASN A 264 -19.35 -9.18 0.62
N VAL A 265 -18.03 -9.06 0.78
CA VAL A 265 -17.35 -7.84 1.23
C VAL A 265 -16.61 -7.17 0.05
N PRO A 266 -16.57 -5.83 -0.07
CA PRO A 266 -15.76 -5.16 -1.10
C PRO A 266 -14.24 -5.39 -0.92
N PHE A 267 -13.42 -4.89 -1.84
CA PHE A 267 -11.99 -4.74 -1.58
C PHE A 267 -11.79 -3.77 -0.43
N ALA A 268 -10.84 -4.06 0.47
CA ALA A 268 -10.52 -3.18 1.58
C ALA A 268 -9.15 -2.54 1.38
N GLN A 269 -9.10 -1.22 1.43
CA GLN A 269 -7.86 -0.45 1.51
C GLN A 269 -7.79 0.10 2.93
N PHE A 270 -6.84 -0.37 3.74
CA PHE A 270 -6.68 0.11 5.10
C PHE A 270 -5.21 0.38 5.41
N GLY A 271 -4.88 1.63 5.66
CA GLY A 271 -3.50 2.07 5.84
C GLY A 271 -3.35 3.57 5.79
N ASP A 272 -2.12 4.03 5.81
CA ASP A 272 -1.74 5.45 5.75
C ASP A 272 -1.83 6.05 4.33
N THR A 273 -1.72 5.23 3.29
CA THR A 273 -1.97 5.58 1.88
C THR A 273 -2.53 4.38 1.10
N VAL A 274 -3.18 4.63 -0.04
CA VAL A 274 -3.66 3.57 -0.96
C VAL A 274 -2.54 3.09 -1.89
N TRP A 275 -1.67 4.01 -2.30
CA TRP A 275 -0.52 3.74 -3.14
C TRP A 275 0.71 4.40 -2.54
N LEU A 276 1.74 3.61 -2.27
CA LEU A 276 3.08 4.14 -2.03
C LEU A 276 3.79 4.20 -3.37
N THR A 277 4.02 5.39 -3.92
CA THR A 277 4.62 5.58 -5.24
C THR A 277 6.13 5.76 -5.18
N ALA A 278 6.82 5.38 -6.25
CA ALA A 278 8.28 5.45 -6.32
C ALA A 278 8.86 6.88 -6.39
N ASP A 279 8.04 7.86 -6.76
CA ASP A 279 8.38 9.30 -6.75
C ASP A 279 8.14 9.96 -5.38
N GLY A 280 7.69 9.19 -4.38
CA GLY A 280 7.42 9.68 -3.02
C GLY A 280 6.27 10.66 -2.91
N LYS A 281 5.51 10.87 -3.99
CA LYS A 281 4.37 11.78 -3.97
C LYS A 281 3.34 11.29 -2.95
N ASP A 282 2.99 12.17 -2.01
CA ASP A 282 2.04 11.89 -0.93
C ASP A 282 2.47 10.72 -0.01
N ALA A 283 3.78 10.41 0.04
CA ALA A 283 4.32 9.38 0.93
C ALA A 283 4.05 9.73 2.41
N PRO A 284 3.35 8.87 3.18
CA PRO A 284 3.03 9.17 4.59
C PRO A 284 4.24 9.26 5.49
N LEU A 285 5.28 8.48 5.18
CA LEU A 285 6.54 8.46 5.89
C LEU A 285 7.69 8.69 4.91
N THR A 286 8.65 9.52 5.31
CA THR A 286 9.85 9.82 4.55
C THR A 286 11.05 9.77 5.48
N PHE A 287 12.09 9.06 5.06
CA PHE A 287 13.32 8.84 5.82
C PHE A 287 14.54 9.13 4.95
N ASP A 288 15.66 9.46 5.58
CA ASP A 288 16.94 9.63 4.89
C ASP A 288 17.60 8.29 4.57
N SER A 289 17.23 7.21 5.26
CA SER A 289 17.77 5.88 5.01
C SER A 289 16.84 4.74 5.44
N VAL A 290 17.11 3.54 4.93
CA VAL A 290 16.42 2.31 5.37
C VAL A 290 16.70 2.01 6.85
N ALA A 291 17.87 2.40 7.37
CA ALA A 291 18.19 2.23 8.79
C ALA A 291 17.28 3.09 9.69
N GLU A 292 16.99 4.32 9.27
CA GLU A 292 16.04 5.20 9.96
C GLU A 292 14.61 4.66 9.90
N ALA A 293 14.20 4.14 8.73
CA ALA A 293 12.89 3.47 8.61
C ALA A 293 12.77 2.27 9.57
N LYS A 294 13.84 1.48 9.74
CA LYS A 294 13.86 0.39 10.74
C LYS A 294 13.81 0.93 12.18
N ALA A 295 14.46 2.06 12.46
CA ALA A 295 14.40 2.70 13.76
C ALA A 295 12.98 3.19 14.10
N TYR A 296 12.22 3.65 13.10
CA TYR A 296 10.81 4.04 13.27
C TYR A 296 9.94 2.91 13.85
N MET A 297 10.26 1.64 13.58
CA MET A 297 9.55 0.49 14.16
C MET A 297 9.62 0.43 15.70
N GLY A 298 10.60 1.12 16.30
CA GLY A 298 10.73 1.27 17.75
C GLY A 298 9.82 2.34 18.36
N THR A 299 9.10 3.13 17.55
CA THR A 299 8.25 4.22 18.03
C THR A 299 6.89 3.73 18.55
N GLN A 300 6.24 4.53 19.39
CA GLN A 300 4.88 4.25 19.84
C GLN A 300 3.88 4.38 18.68
N GLU A 301 4.06 5.39 17.82
CA GLU A 301 3.23 5.60 16.62
C GLU A 301 3.17 4.34 15.74
N TYR A 302 4.33 3.74 15.46
CA TYR A 302 4.41 2.49 14.69
C TYR A 302 3.62 1.35 15.36
N ARG A 303 3.80 1.16 16.66
CA ARG A 303 3.12 0.08 17.41
C ARG A 303 1.60 0.28 17.44
N ASP A 304 1.15 1.52 17.60
CA ASP A 304 -0.27 1.85 17.60
C ASP A 304 -0.87 1.61 16.20
N LEU A 305 -0.23 2.07 15.12
CA LEU A 305 -0.72 1.81 13.76
C LEU A 305 -0.75 0.31 13.44
N LYS A 306 0.31 -0.42 13.82
CA LYS A 306 0.38 -1.86 13.61
C LYS A 306 -0.78 -2.59 14.30
N ARG A 307 -1.06 -2.27 15.57
CA ARG A 307 -2.18 -2.87 16.31
C ARG A 307 -3.52 -2.52 15.67
N LEU A 308 -3.73 -1.25 15.31
CA LEU A 308 -4.93 -0.80 14.61
C LEU A 308 -5.19 -1.63 13.35
N LEU A 309 -4.18 -1.74 12.47
CA LEU A 309 -4.33 -2.40 11.18
C LEU A 309 -4.57 -3.91 11.33
N ILE A 310 -3.85 -4.57 12.25
CA ILE A 310 -4.01 -6.01 12.50
C ILE A 310 -5.36 -6.34 13.15
N SER A 311 -5.97 -5.39 13.87
CA SER A 311 -7.26 -5.59 14.53
C SER A 311 -8.48 -5.56 13.61
N LEU A 312 -8.29 -5.30 12.30
CA LEU A 312 -9.39 -5.24 11.35
C LEU A 312 -10.09 -6.59 11.22
N ALA A 313 -11.39 -6.59 11.44
CA ALA A 313 -12.31 -7.65 11.09
C ALA A 313 -13.29 -7.14 10.03
N LEU A 314 -13.54 -7.97 9.01
CA LEU A 314 -14.43 -7.68 7.90
C LEU A 314 -15.56 -8.70 7.83
N GLN A 315 -16.78 -8.22 7.61
CA GLN A 315 -17.97 -9.05 7.44
C GLN A 315 -18.94 -8.46 6.40
N PRO A 316 -19.84 -9.27 5.82
CA PRO A 316 -20.86 -8.77 4.91
C PRO A 316 -21.74 -7.71 5.57
N ALA A 317 -22.31 -6.80 4.78
CA ALA A 317 -23.28 -5.84 5.30
C ALA A 317 -24.50 -6.57 5.85
N ALA A 318 -25.03 -6.09 6.98
CA ALA A 318 -26.33 -6.55 7.47
C ALA A 318 -27.40 -6.25 6.42
N SER A 319 -28.14 -7.28 6.00
CA SER A 319 -29.24 -7.19 5.04
C SER A 319 -30.51 -6.62 5.67
#